data_AF-A0A9P4PP66-F1
#
_entry.id   AF-A0A9P4PP66-F1
#
_cell.length_a   1.000
_cell.length_b   1.000
_cell.length_c   1.000
_cell.angle_alpha   90.00
_cell.angle_beta   90.00
_cell.angle_gamma   90.00
#
_symmetry.space_group_name_H-M   'P 1'
#
loop_
_entity.id
_entity.type
_entity.pdbx_description
1 polymer ?
#
loop_
_entity_poly.entity_id
_entity_poly.type
_entity_poly.pdbx_seq_one_letter_code
_entity_poly.pdbx_strand_id
1 'polypeptide(L)'
;MKESTNWITKQAGKGSYVNVDASRIVASGWSCGGFEAFEQIWDEASASGAQAIENKTGSVNFKKPVIFFAGVPSDGASGGAERDYKAMPAGITNWRGQLPVGHGGTYTERNGGRFGIIGAKWVQWIMRSNTTASHPFRRTDQLSNYSTSSEM
;
A
#
# COMPACT_ATOMS: atom_id res chain seq x y z
N MET A 1 2.77 -0.46 -14.67
CA MET A 1 1.55 0.22 -14.14
C MET A 1 1.13 1.56 -14.78
N LYS A 2 2.05 2.41 -15.28
CA LYS A 2 1.73 3.76 -15.81
C LYS A 2 0.60 3.82 -16.84
N GLU A 3 0.59 2.88 -17.79
CA GLU A 3 -0.43 2.83 -18.85
C GLU A 3 -1.84 2.63 -18.28
N SER A 4 -1.99 1.78 -17.27
CA SER A 4 -3.27 1.53 -16.59
C SER A 4 -3.79 2.80 -15.92
N THR A 5 -2.92 3.53 -15.22
CA THR A 5 -3.24 4.84 -14.61
C THR A 5 -3.66 5.86 -15.67
N ASN A 6 -2.89 5.97 -16.76
CA ASN A 6 -3.23 6.88 -17.87
C ASN A 6 -4.56 6.53 -18.53
N TRP A 7 -4.83 5.23 -18.70
CA TRP A 7 -6.07 4.76 -19.30
C TRP A 7 -7.27 5.09 -18.42
N ILE A 8 -7.24 4.77 -17.12
CA ILE A 8 -8.37 5.03 -16.23
C ILE A 8 -8.65 6.53 -16.08
N THR A 9 -7.61 7.37 -16.07
CA THR A 9 -7.76 8.83 -16.07
C THR A 9 -8.53 9.34 -17.31
N LYS A 10 -8.37 8.70 -18.47
CA LYS A 10 -9.12 9.05 -19.69
C LYS A 10 -10.57 8.55 -19.66
N GLN A 11 -10.86 7.49 -18.90
CA GLN A 11 -12.20 6.90 -18.79
C GLN A 11 -13.03 7.48 -17.65
N ALA A 12 -12.38 8.04 -16.63
CA ALA A 12 -13.05 8.59 -15.45
C ALA A 12 -14.17 9.56 -15.82
N GLY A 13 -15.32 9.41 -15.16
CA GLY A 13 -16.52 10.19 -15.44
C GLY A 13 -17.34 9.72 -16.64
N LYS A 14 -16.97 8.63 -17.34
CA LYS A 14 -17.64 8.16 -18.56
C LYS A 14 -18.19 6.74 -18.41
N GLY A 15 -19.40 6.50 -18.92
CA GLY A 15 -20.01 5.17 -19.00
C GLY A 15 -19.96 4.42 -17.65
N SER A 16 -19.42 3.20 -17.66
CA SER A 16 -19.25 2.36 -16.46
C SER A 16 -18.28 2.94 -15.42
N TYR A 17 -17.51 3.99 -15.76
CA TYR A 17 -16.51 4.64 -14.91
C TYR A 17 -16.97 6.01 -14.40
N VAL A 18 -18.29 6.30 -14.44
CA VAL A 18 -18.85 7.59 -13.98
C VAL A 18 -18.50 7.93 -12.53
N ASN A 19 -18.32 6.92 -11.68
CA ASN A 19 -17.99 7.09 -10.26
C ASN A 19 -16.48 7.09 -9.96
N VAL A 20 -15.62 7.05 -11.00
CA VAL A 20 -14.17 7.05 -10.82
C VAL A 20 -13.67 8.49 -10.69
N ASP A 21 -12.98 8.77 -9.59
CA ASP A 21 -12.26 10.02 -9.38
C ASP A 21 -10.77 9.82 -9.68
N ALA A 22 -10.34 10.27 -10.86
CA ALA A 22 -8.96 10.13 -11.31
C ALA A 22 -7.96 11.06 -10.60
N SER A 23 -8.42 12.00 -9.77
CA SER A 23 -7.51 12.79 -8.91
C SER A 23 -6.99 11.97 -7.73
N ARG A 24 -7.55 10.78 -7.52
CA ARG A 24 -7.34 9.94 -6.34
C ARG A 24 -7.09 8.49 -6.75
N ILE A 25 -5.87 8.17 -7.14
CA ILE A 25 -5.45 6.83 -7.55
C ILE A 25 -4.52 6.21 -6.51
N VAL A 26 -4.64 4.89 -6.28
CA VAL A 26 -3.68 4.11 -5.50
C VAL A 26 -3.14 3.01 -6.38
N ALA A 27 -1.83 2.98 -6.55
CA ALA A 27 -1.13 1.86 -7.17
C ALA A 27 -0.78 0.83 -6.11
N SER A 28 -1.06 -0.44 -6.37
CA SER A 28 -0.65 -1.52 -5.48
C SER A 28 -0.27 -2.75 -6.27
N GLY A 29 0.64 -3.55 -5.70
CA GLY A 29 1.07 -4.76 -6.36
C GLY A 29 1.77 -5.73 -5.44
N TRP A 30 1.74 -6.99 -5.85
CA TRP A 30 2.37 -8.12 -5.18
C TRP A 30 3.62 -8.55 -5.95
N SER A 31 4.65 -9.01 -5.23
CA SER A 31 5.95 -9.39 -5.80
C SER A 31 6.53 -8.28 -6.71
N CYS A 32 6.91 -8.58 -7.96
CA CYS A 32 7.40 -7.60 -8.93
C CYS A 32 6.43 -6.44 -9.16
N GLY A 33 5.11 -6.69 -9.10
CA GLY A 33 4.12 -5.63 -9.19
C GLY A 33 4.22 -4.62 -8.04
N GLY A 34 4.81 -5.01 -6.91
CA GLY A 34 5.10 -4.09 -5.81
C GLY A 34 6.15 -3.04 -6.20
N PHE A 35 7.18 -3.45 -6.95
CA PHE A 35 8.17 -2.50 -7.50
C PHE A 35 7.50 -1.51 -8.45
N GLU A 36 6.69 -2.00 -9.38
CA GLU A 36 5.96 -1.15 -10.32
C GLU A 36 5.00 -0.18 -9.62
N ALA A 37 4.37 -0.60 -8.51
CA ALA A 37 3.48 0.24 -7.73
C ALA A 37 4.22 1.41 -7.06
N PHE A 38 5.47 1.19 -6.66
CA PHE A 38 6.32 2.23 -6.11
C PHE A 38 6.82 3.21 -7.15
N GLU A 39 7.06 2.78 -8.38
CA GLU A 39 7.42 3.71 -9.46
C GLU A 39 6.32 4.74 -9.73
N GLN A 40 5.07 4.43 -9.41
CA GLN A 40 3.96 5.37 -9.54
C GLN A 40 4.02 6.52 -8.53
N ILE A 41 4.89 6.48 -7.51
CA ILE A 41 4.99 7.54 -6.51
C ILE A 41 5.41 8.90 -7.11
N TRP A 42 6.02 8.89 -8.29
CA TRP A 42 6.41 10.08 -9.02
C TRP A 42 5.25 10.69 -9.82
N ASP A 43 4.16 9.96 -10.02
CA ASP A 43 2.99 10.41 -10.77
C ASP A 43 1.97 11.09 -9.87
N GLU A 44 1.57 12.32 -10.21
CA GLU A 44 0.75 13.21 -9.36
C GLU A 44 -0.47 12.55 -8.70
N ALA A 45 -1.12 11.61 -9.38
CA ALA A 45 -2.38 11.00 -8.93
C ALA A 45 -2.25 9.82 -7.95
N SER A 46 -1.05 9.28 -7.68
CA SER A 46 -0.89 7.93 -7.09
C SER A 46 -0.32 7.90 -5.66
N ALA A 47 -1.03 7.26 -4.73
CA ALA A 47 -0.45 6.68 -3.50
C ALA A 47 0.00 5.22 -3.76
N SER A 48 0.93 4.65 -2.99
CA SER A 48 1.51 3.33 -3.29
C SER A 48 1.42 2.32 -2.12
N GLY A 49 1.07 1.07 -2.43
CA GLY A 49 1.07 -0.05 -1.49
C GLY A 49 1.79 -1.28 -2.04
N ALA A 50 2.89 -1.70 -1.42
CA ALA A 50 3.75 -2.75 -2.00
C ALA A 50 4.69 -3.40 -0.97
N GLN A 51 5.32 -4.51 -1.36
CA GLN A 51 6.23 -5.27 -0.49
C GLN A 51 7.65 -4.68 -0.41
N ALA A 52 8.20 -4.08 -1.47
CA ALA A 52 9.54 -3.44 -1.49
C ALA A 52 9.74 -2.59 -2.75
N ILE A 53 10.77 -1.71 -2.78
CA ILE A 53 11.21 -0.95 -3.96
C ILE A 53 12.43 -1.61 -4.66
N GLU A 54 12.51 -1.49 -5.99
CA GLU A 54 13.62 -2.05 -6.79
C GLU A 54 14.87 -1.16 -6.69
N ASN A 55 14.70 0.16 -6.81
CA ASN A 55 15.76 1.13 -6.55
C ASN A 55 15.97 1.34 -5.04
N LYS A 56 16.91 0.60 -4.47
CA LYS A 56 17.16 0.48 -3.02
C LYS A 56 17.45 1.78 -2.25
N THR A 57 17.63 2.91 -2.93
CA THR A 57 17.86 4.24 -2.30
C THR A 57 16.75 5.25 -2.58
N GLY A 58 15.75 4.91 -3.41
CA GLY A 58 14.74 5.86 -3.88
C GLY A 58 13.79 6.38 -2.80
N SER A 59 13.56 5.61 -1.72
CA SER A 59 12.56 5.94 -0.70
C SER A 59 12.85 7.21 0.09
N VAL A 60 14.12 7.64 0.19
CA VAL A 60 14.51 8.91 0.81
C VAL A 60 13.93 10.14 0.11
N ASN A 61 13.48 9.97 -1.14
CA ASN A 61 12.91 11.04 -1.96
C ASN A 61 11.38 10.96 -2.07
N PHE A 62 10.74 10.02 -1.37
CA PHE A 62 9.30 9.85 -1.41
C PHE A 62 8.56 11.04 -0.80
N LYS A 63 7.51 11.50 -1.47
CA LYS A 63 6.71 12.67 -1.07
C LYS A 63 5.23 12.34 -0.85
N LYS A 64 4.84 11.08 -1.01
CA LYS A 64 3.44 10.64 -0.97
C LYS A 64 3.26 9.51 0.03
N PRO A 65 2.03 9.30 0.53
CA PRO A 65 1.77 8.24 1.48
C PRO A 65 2.08 6.85 0.93
N VAL A 66 2.66 6.00 1.78
CA VAL A 66 3.07 4.64 1.44
C VAL A 66 2.67 3.63 2.50
N ILE A 67 2.17 2.48 2.08
CA ILE A 67 2.00 1.30 2.94
C ILE A 67 2.90 0.13 2.49
N PHE A 68 3.60 -0.47 3.44
CA PHE A 68 4.43 -1.65 3.22
C PHE A 68 3.80 -2.90 3.85
N PHE A 69 3.75 -4.00 3.11
CA PHE A 69 3.39 -5.32 3.64
C PHE A 69 4.60 -6.25 3.57
N ALA A 70 4.93 -6.90 4.69
CA ALA A 70 6.10 -7.76 4.83
C ALA A 70 5.73 -9.12 5.44
N GLY A 71 6.40 -10.16 4.97
CA GLY A 71 6.31 -11.51 5.52
C GLY A 71 7.37 -11.79 6.60
N VAL A 72 7.75 -13.06 6.72
CA VAL A 72 8.89 -13.50 7.54
C VAL A 72 10.23 -12.99 6.98
N PRO A 73 11.31 -12.90 7.79
CA PRO A 73 12.62 -12.44 7.31
C PRO A 73 13.21 -13.27 6.16
N SER A 74 12.82 -14.54 6.03
CA SER A 74 13.25 -15.42 4.92
C SER A 74 12.54 -15.11 3.60
N ASP A 75 11.47 -14.30 3.61
CA ASP A 75 10.94 -13.69 2.40
C ASP A 75 11.85 -12.52 2.00
N GLY A 76 12.50 -12.64 0.84
CA GLY A 76 13.44 -11.65 0.34
C GLY A 76 12.84 -10.23 0.22
N ALA A 77 11.51 -10.12 0.10
CA ALA A 77 10.83 -8.82 0.07
C ALA A 77 10.81 -8.12 1.44
N SER A 78 10.79 -8.86 2.56
CA SER A 78 10.69 -8.29 3.92
C SER A 78 11.85 -7.37 4.26
N GLY A 79 13.08 -7.72 3.85
CA GLY A 79 14.26 -6.88 4.06
C GLY A 79 14.20 -5.58 3.25
N GLY A 80 13.62 -5.62 2.04
CA GLY A 80 13.36 -4.44 1.22
C GLY A 80 12.34 -3.52 1.87
N ALA A 81 11.19 -4.06 2.26
CA ALA A 81 10.12 -3.34 2.97
C ALA A 81 10.66 -2.55 4.17
N GLU A 82 11.47 -3.22 5.00
CA GLU A 82 12.04 -2.67 6.22
C GLU A 82 13.03 -1.54 5.93
N ARG A 83 13.92 -1.75 4.95
CA ARG A 83 14.88 -0.73 4.52
C ARG A 83 14.15 0.51 4.02
N ASP A 84 13.16 0.32 3.15
CA ASP A 84 12.50 1.43 2.46
C ASP A 84 11.64 2.23 3.43
N TYR A 85 10.90 1.55 4.32
CA TYR A 85 10.14 2.16 5.41
C TYR A 85 11.02 3.04 6.30
N LYS A 86 12.18 2.53 6.73
CA LYS A 86 13.14 3.27 7.58
C LYS A 86 13.77 4.47 6.91
N ALA A 87 13.93 4.41 5.58
CA ALA A 87 14.56 5.46 4.80
C ALA A 87 13.60 6.57 4.37
N MET A 88 12.29 6.39 4.50
CA MET A 88 11.32 7.42 4.12
C MET A 88 11.47 8.70 4.97
N PRO A 89 11.32 9.89 4.36
CA PRO A 89 11.39 11.15 5.09
C PRO A 89 10.35 11.27 6.19
N ALA A 90 10.74 11.94 7.28
CA ALA A 90 9.79 12.34 8.32
C ALA A 90 8.69 13.25 7.73
N GLY A 91 7.48 13.16 8.31
CA GLY A 91 6.32 13.96 7.88
C GLY A 91 5.54 13.38 6.69
N ILE A 92 6.08 12.38 5.99
CA ILE A 92 5.33 11.62 4.99
C ILE A 92 4.59 10.47 5.67
N THR A 93 3.28 10.37 5.45
CA THR A 93 2.48 9.29 6.04
C THR A 93 2.96 7.94 5.52
N ASN A 94 3.48 7.11 6.41
CA ASN A 94 3.90 5.77 6.06
C ASN A 94 3.49 4.77 7.14
N TRP A 95 3.43 3.49 6.76
CA TRP A 95 3.20 2.42 7.72
C TRP A 95 3.71 1.10 7.18
N ARG A 96 4.18 0.22 8.08
CA ARG A 96 4.68 -1.12 7.74
C ARG A 96 3.96 -2.18 8.55
N GLY A 97 3.32 -3.12 7.85
CA GLY A 97 2.66 -4.26 8.41
C GLY A 97 3.44 -5.54 8.16
N GLN A 98 3.78 -6.28 9.22
CA GLN A 98 4.49 -7.54 9.12
C GLN A 98 3.68 -8.69 9.71
N LEU A 99 3.62 -9.82 9.00
CA LEU A 99 2.95 -11.05 9.44
C LEU A 99 3.90 -12.26 9.28
N PRO A 100 3.70 -13.35 10.06
CA PRO A 100 4.49 -14.58 9.95
C PRO A 100 4.03 -15.42 8.75
N VAL A 101 4.06 -14.83 7.55
CA VAL A 101 3.64 -15.44 6.28
C VAL A 101 4.80 -15.41 5.28
N GLY A 102 4.79 -16.33 4.32
CA GLY A 102 5.76 -16.33 3.22
C GLY A 102 5.42 -15.29 2.14
N HIS A 103 6.13 -15.37 1.01
CA HIS A 103 6.00 -14.42 -0.09
C HIS A 103 4.56 -14.24 -0.61
N GLY A 104 3.71 -15.26 -0.51
CA GLY A 104 2.29 -15.21 -0.89
C GLY A 104 1.40 -14.29 -0.04
N GLY A 105 1.89 -13.86 1.13
CA GLY A 105 1.11 -13.05 2.04
C GLY A 105 -0.20 -13.74 2.47
N THR A 106 -1.26 -12.95 2.59
CA THR A 106 -2.62 -13.40 2.96
C THR A 106 -3.62 -13.22 1.80
N TYR A 107 -3.15 -12.86 0.60
CA TYR A 107 -4.00 -12.38 -0.51
C TYR A 107 -4.94 -13.45 -1.10
N THR A 108 -4.67 -14.73 -0.88
CA THR A 108 -5.52 -15.85 -1.32
C THR A 108 -6.61 -16.20 -0.31
N GLU A 109 -6.58 -15.59 0.89
CA GLU A 109 -7.61 -15.77 1.91
C GLU A 109 -8.86 -14.95 1.55
N ARG A 110 -9.98 -15.25 2.22
CA ARG A 110 -11.22 -14.47 2.08
C ARG A 110 -10.94 -12.99 2.32
N ASN A 111 -11.40 -12.12 1.41
CA ASN A 111 -11.15 -10.67 1.42
C ASN A 111 -9.65 -10.28 1.41
N GLY A 112 -8.77 -11.16 0.92
CA GLY A 112 -7.33 -10.95 0.93
C GLY A 112 -6.71 -11.03 2.33
N GLY A 113 -7.42 -11.60 3.30
CA GLY A 113 -6.96 -11.80 4.67
C GLY A 113 -6.59 -10.48 5.37
N ARG A 114 -5.65 -10.55 6.30
CA ARG A 114 -5.21 -9.38 7.09
C ARG A 114 -4.60 -8.28 6.24
N PHE A 115 -3.82 -8.63 5.19
CA PHE A 115 -3.26 -7.62 4.29
C PHE A 115 -4.35 -6.94 3.45
N GLY A 116 -5.33 -7.69 2.94
CA GLY A 116 -6.46 -7.14 2.20
C GLY A 116 -7.31 -6.19 3.03
N ILE A 117 -7.68 -6.60 4.26
CA ILE A 117 -8.47 -5.78 5.19
C ILE A 117 -7.73 -4.46 5.50
N ILE A 118 -6.44 -4.54 5.81
CA ILE A 118 -5.64 -3.36 6.17
C ILE A 118 -5.38 -2.47 4.96
N GLY A 119 -5.14 -3.06 3.78
CA GLY A 119 -5.05 -2.32 2.53
C GLY A 119 -6.32 -1.54 2.22
N ALA A 120 -7.50 -2.14 2.45
CA ALA A 120 -8.77 -1.45 2.31
C ALA A 120 -8.92 -0.27 3.28
N LYS A 121 -8.55 -0.46 4.56
CA LYS A 121 -8.55 0.63 5.56
C LYS A 121 -7.58 1.75 5.19
N TRP A 122 -6.41 1.42 4.65
CA TRP A 122 -5.46 2.38 4.13
C TRP A 122 -6.11 3.25 3.05
N VAL A 123 -6.64 2.64 1.97
CA VAL A 123 -7.29 3.38 0.87
C VAL A 123 -8.43 4.28 1.39
N GLN A 124 -9.26 3.80 2.31
CA GLN A 124 -10.32 4.61 2.93
C GLN A 124 -9.75 5.83 3.67
N TRP A 125 -8.66 5.65 4.40
CA TRP A 125 -8.05 6.75 5.12
C TRP A 125 -7.39 7.77 4.17
N ILE A 126 -6.53 7.32 3.26
CA ILE A 126 -5.68 8.24 2.48
C ILE A 126 -6.47 8.91 1.35
N MET A 127 -7.42 8.20 0.75
CA MET A 127 -8.13 8.69 -0.43
C MET A 127 -9.49 9.29 -0.09
N ARG A 128 -10.11 8.86 1.02
CA ARG A 128 -11.46 9.32 1.41
C ARG A 128 -11.47 10.10 2.71
N SER A 129 -10.30 10.42 3.27
CA SER A 129 -10.15 11.14 4.53
C SER A 129 -10.92 10.50 5.69
N ASN A 130 -11.13 9.17 5.64
CA ASN A 130 -11.86 8.45 6.68
C ASN A 130 -10.98 8.32 7.93
N THR A 131 -11.23 9.17 8.92
CA THR A 131 -10.46 9.21 10.16
C THR A 131 -10.63 7.97 11.03
N THR A 132 -11.76 7.27 10.95
CA THR A 132 -11.98 6.00 11.67
C THR A 132 -11.10 4.89 11.09
N ALA A 133 -10.94 4.87 9.76
CA ALA A 133 -10.04 3.94 9.08
C ALA A 133 -8.57 4.17 9.41
N SER A 134 -8.21 5.34 9.97
CA SER A 134 -6.82 5.64 10.39
C SER A 134 -6.39 4.93 11.68
N HIS A 135 -7.33 4.45 12.50
CA HIS A 135 -7.03 3.91 13.84
C HIS A 135 -5.93 2.82 13.88
N PRO A 136 -5.89 1.85 12.95
CA PRO A 136 -4.84 0.84 12.91
C PRO A 136 -3.43 1.41 12.71
N PHE A 137 -3.32 2.57 12.06
CA PHE A 137 -2.05 3.18 11.64
C PHE A 137 -1.50 4.19 12.64
N ARG A 138 -2.27 4.53 13.69
CA ARG A 138 -1.83 5.43 14.77
C ARG A 138 -0.90 4.76 15.78
N ARG A 139 -0.88 3.43 15.79
CA ARG A 139 0.06 2.63 16.58
C ARG A 139 1.23 2.28 15.67
N THR A 140 2.44 2.62 16.13
CA THR A 140 3.69 2.39 15.38
C THR A 140 4.12 0.92 15.38
N ASP A 141 3.36 0.07 16.07
CA ASP A 141 3.65 -1.32 16.37
C ASP A 141 2.70 -2.28 15.63
N GLN A 142 3.27 -2.83 14.55
CA GLN A 142 3.07 -4.13 13.92
C GLN A 142 1.65 -4.71 13.81
N LEU A 143 1.29 -5.14 12.59
CA LEU A 143 0.10 -5.96 12.32
C LEU A 143 -0.09 -7.12 13.27
N SER A 144 0.98 -7.70 13.84
CA SER A 144 0.94 -8.80 14.80
C SER A 144 -0.05 -8.56 15.96
N ASN A 145 -0.25 -7.31 16.38
CA ASN A 145 -1.20 -6.92 17.44
C ASN A 145 -2.66 -6.72 16.95
N TYR A 146 -2.91 -6.78 15.64
CA TYR A 146 -4.23 -6.58 15.05
C TYR A 146 -5.02 -7.90 15.06
N SER A 147 -5.84 -8.14 16.08
CA SER A 147 -6.77 -9.27 16.13
C SER A 147 -7.94 -9.04 15.18
N THR A 148 -8.18 -9.97 14.26
CA THR A 148 -9.32 -9.95 13.32
C THR A 148 -10.64 -10.39 13.96
N SER A 149 -10.64 -10.76 15.25
CA SER A 149 -11.79 -11.39 15.92
C SER A 149 -12.91 -10.43 16.35
N SER A 150 -12.77 -9.12 16.14
CA SER A 150 -13.75 -8.12 16.62
C SER A 150 -14.34 -7.20 15.54
N GLU A 151 -13.99 -7.41 14.27
CA GLU A 151 -14.44 -6.54 13.16
C GLU A 151 -15.03 -7.29 11.94
N MET A 152 -15.52 -8.53 12.14
CA MET A 152 -16.46 -9.19 11.22
C MET A 152 -17.81 -9.35 11.90
#